data_AF-A0A7C0W1X5-F1
#
_entry.id   AF-A0A7C0W1X5-F1
#
_cell.length_a   1.000
_cell.length_b   1.000
_cell.length_c   1.000
_cell.angle_alpha   90.00
_cell.angle_beta   90.00
_cell.angle_gamma   90.00
#
_symmetry.space_group_name_H-M   'P 1'
#
loop_
_entity.id
_entity.type
_entity.pdbx_description
1 polymer ?
#
loop_
_entity_poly.entity_id
_entity_poly.type
_entity_poly.pdbx_seq_one_letter_code
_entity_poly.pdbx_strand_id
1 'polypeptide(L)'
;MKKAILRMILIFFILSIGLVSPPVSWAGIAKTVHNLSASWPSGAGADPRTIRADTEDRICVFCHTPHNASPAIPLWNHEMTGANYTMYDSAYLQRVDGGYDVPADLGFFPDIGYRSRMCLSCHDGTVALGSVYNMGGSSATISMTIPGGGDKMPATSAGFID
;
A
#
# COMPACT_ATOMS: atom_id res chain seq x y z
N MET A 1 52.41 -14.50 -26.48
CA MET A 1 52.28 -13.58 -25.32
C MET A 1 51.08 -12.64 -25.43
N LYS A 2 50.97 -11.78 -26.46
CA LYS A 2 49.84 -10.81 -26.60
C LYS A 2 48.43 -11.44 -26.61
N LYS A 3 48.25 -12.59 -27.29
CA LYS A 3 46.96 -13.31 -27.35
C LYS A 3 46.54 -13.95 -26.01
N ALA A 4 47.50 -14.32 -25.15
CA ALA A 4 47.22 -14.90 -23.85
C ALA A 4 46.78 -13.84 -22.84
N ILE A 5 47.41 -12.67 -22.87
CA ILE A 5 47.05 -11.51 -22.04
C ILE A 5 45.64 -11.01 -22.40
N LEU A 6 45.30 -10.94 -23.70
CA LEU A 6 43.96 -10.53 -24.14
C LEU A 6 42.87 -11.51 -23.67
N ARG A 7 43.14 -12.82 -23.70
CA ARG A 7 42.21 -13.85 -23.19
C ARG A 7 42.02 -13.75 -21.68
N MET A 8 43.09 -13.46 -20.93
CA MET A 8 43.02 -13.31 -19.48
C MET A 8 42.22 -12.07 -19.07
N ILE A 9 42.38 -10.96 -19.80
CA ILE A 9 41.58 -9.73 -19.60
C ILE A 9 40.10 -10.00 -19.90
N LEU A 10 39.79 -10.71 -20.99
CA LEU A 10 38.41 -11.04 -21.34
C LEU A 10 37.74 -11.92 -20.27
N ILE A 11 38.45 -12.94 -19.77
CA ILE A 11 37.94 -13.83 -18.71
C ILE A 11 37.72 -13.02 -17.43
N PHE A 12 38.66 -12.15 -17.06
CA PHE A 12 38.53 -11.32 -15.87
C PHE A 12 37.36 -10.31 -15.98
N PHE A 13 37.13 -9.76 -17.18
CA PHE A 13 36.02 -8.84 -17.45
C PHE A 13 34.66 -9.54 -17.43
N ILE A 14 34.56 -10.77 -17.96
CA ILE A 14 33.33 -11.58 -17.90
C ILE A 14 33.04 -12.03 -16.47
N LEU A 15 34.07 -12.44 -15.71
CA LEU A 15 33.92 -12.89 -14.34
C LEU A 15 33.50 -11.74 -13.39
N SER A 16 33.99 -10.52 -13.64
CA SER A 16 33.63 -9.33 -12.85
C SER A 16 32.22 -8.80 -13.15
N ILE A 17 31.69 -8.98 -14.36
CA ILE A 17 30.28 -8.66 -14.67
C ILE A 17 29.31 -9.63 -13.98
N GLY A 18 29.68 -10.90 -13.77
CA GLY A 18 28.82 -11.89 -13.09
C GLY A 18 28.67 -11.70 -11.58
N LEU A 19 29.54 -10.92 -10.94
CA LEU A 19 29.58 -10.70 -9.49
C LEU A 19 28.82 -9.44 -9.02
N VAL A 20 28.33 -8.61 -9.95
CA VAL A 20 27.57 -7.39 -9.64
C VAL A 20 26.16 -7.51 -10.22
N SER A 21 25.41 -8.52 -9.79
CA SER A 21 23.95 -8.44 -9.86
C SER A 21 23.49 -7.67 -8.62
N PRO A 22 23.06 -6.40 -8.73
CA PRO A 22 22.40 -5.76 -7.61
C PRO A 22 21.21 -6.66 -7.23
N PRO A 23 20.96 -6.91 -5.93
CA PRO A 23 19.72 -7.53 -5.53
C PRO A 23 18.60 -6.64 -6.05
N VAL A 24 17.90 -7.14 -7.06
CA VAL A 24 16.71 -6.50 -7.60
C VAL A 24 15.64 -6.68 -6.52
N SER A 25 15.59 -5.74 -5.58
CA SER A 25 14.55 -5.68 -4.56
C SER A 25 13.28 -5.16 -5.23
N TRP A 26 12.41 -6.06 -5.67
CA TRP A 26 11.04 -5.68 -6.05
C TRP A 26 10.29 -5.37 -4.75
N ALA A 27 10.13 -4.09 -4.43
CA ALA A 27 9.20 -3.63 -3.40
C ALA A 27 7.76 -3.83 -3.91
N GLY A 28 7.30 -5.08 -3.89
CA GLY A 28 5.96 -5.46 -4.33
C GLY A 28 5.00 -5.62 -3.14
N ILE A 29 3.75 -5.19 -3.34
CA ILE A 29 2.70 -5.29 -2.30
C ILE A 29 2.35 -6.76 -1.95
N ALA A 30 2.59 -7.69 -2.87
CA ALA A 30 2.18 -9.09 -2.78
C ALA A 30 2.73 -9.84 -1.55
N LYS A 31 3.91 -9.44 -1.04
CA LYS A 31 4.56 -10.06 0.14
C LYS A 31 4.48 -9.17 1.38
N THR A 32 3.40 -8.40 1.51
CA THR A 32 3.17 -7.49 2.65
C THR A 32 1.81 -7.76 3.28
N VAL A 33 1.55 -7.17 4.45
CA VAL A 33 0.23 -7.23 5.11
C VAL A 33 -0.88 -6.54 4.31
N HIS A 34 -0.53 -5.67 3.36
CA HIS A 34 -1.48 -5.02 2.46
C HIS A 34 -1.87 -5.90 1.27
N ASN A 35 -1.28 -7.09 1.13
CA ASN A 35 -1.85 -8.07 0.23
C ASN A 35 -3.14 -8.61 0.85
N LEU A 36 -4.28 -8.01 0.53
CA LEU A 36 -5.58 -8.44 1.06
C LEU A 36 -6.22 -9.57 0.25
N SER A 37 -5.55 -10.12 -0.77
CA SER A 37 -6.10 -11.24 -1.54
C SER A 37 -6.22 -12.51 -0.70
N ALA A 38 -7.11 -13.40 -1.11
CA ALA A 38 -7.37 -14.68 -0.45
C ALA A 38 -6.12 -15.56 -0.36
N SER A 39 -5.27 -15.51 -1.39
CA SER A 39 -4.07 -16.34 -1.50
C SER A 39 -2.77 -15.59 -1.13
N TRP A 40 -1.83 -16.31 -0.51
CA TRP A 40 -0.46 -15.84 -0.27
C TRP A 40 0.46 -16.34 -1.39
N PRO A 41 1.39 -15.52 -1.91
CA PRO A 41 2.26 -15.95 -3.00
C PRO A 41 3.09 -17.19 -2.63
N SER A 42 3.06 -18.22 -3.49
CA SER A 42 3.87 -19.41 -3.31
C SER A 42 5.36 -19.06 -3.21
N GLY A 43 6.08 -19.65 -2.26
CA GLY A 43 7.50 -19.38 -2.05
C GLY A 43 7.81 -18.04 -1.38
N ALA A 44 6.80 -17.31 -0.88
CA ALA A 44 7.01 -16.10 -0.07
C ALA A 44 7.23 -16.37 1.44
N GLY A 45 7.29 -17.65 1.85
CA GLY A 45 7.40 -18.05 3.25
C GLY A 45 6.02 -18.17 3.93
N ALA A 46 6.02 -18.21 5.25
CA ALA A 46 4.77 -18.25 6.03
C ALA A 46 3.93 -16.99 5.76
N ASP A 47 2.62 -17.16 5.64
CA ASP A 47 1.68 -16.05 5.48
C ASP A 47 1.54 -15.31 6.83
N PRO A 48 1.98 -14.04 6.94
CA PRO A 48 1.85 -13.29 8.19
C PRO A 48 0.45 -12.68 8.38
N ARG A 49 -0.45 -12.79 7.38
CA ARG A 49 -1.71 -12.07 7.34
C ARG A 49 -2.79 -12.78 8.13
N THR A 50 -3.39 -12.05 9.06
CA THR A 50 -4.59 -12.46 9.78
C THR A 50 -5.87 -11.82 9.22
N ILE A 51 -5.71 -10.76 8.42
CA ILE A 51 -6.76 -10.05 7.71
C ILE A 51 -6.54 -10.25 6.21
N ARG A 52 -7.54 -10.80 5.52
CA ARG A 52 -7.52 -11.08 4.08
C ARG A 52 -8.92 -11.38 3.56
N ALA A 53 -9.12 -11.30 2.25
CA ALA A 53 -10.37 -11.69 1.63
C ALA A 53 -10.62 -13.19 1.70
N ASP A 54 -11.90 -13.57 1.66
CA ASP A 54 -12.28 -14.98 1.69
C ASP A 54 -12.05 -15.66 0.33
N THR A 55 -12.34 -14.95 -0.76
CA THR A 55 -12.32 -15.53 -2.12
C THR A 55 -11.73 -14.63 -3.21
N GLU A 56 -11.42 -13.36 -2.91
CA GLU A 56 -10.90 -12.43 -3.94
C GLU A 56 -9.39 -12.57 -4.09
N ASP A 57 -8.92 -12.90 -5.30
CA ASP A 57 -7.49 -13.13 -5.56
C ASP A 57 -6.74 -11.90 -6.12
N ARG A 58 -7.45 -10.87 -6.59
CA ARG A 58 -6.82 -9.67 -7.14
C ARG A 58 -6.27 -8.81 -6.02
N ILE A 59 -4.95 -8.69 -5.96
CA ILE A 59 -4.26 -7.91 -4.92
C ILE A 59 -4.59 -6.40 -5.01
N CYS A 60 -4.68 -5.87 -6.23
CA CYS A 60 -4.82 -4.43 -6.44
C CYS A 60 -6.25 -3.92 -6.28
N VAL A 61 -7.28 -4.78 -6.33
CA VAL A 61 -8.69 -4.33 -6.40
C VAL A 61 -9.13 -3.61 -5.14
N PHE A 62 -8.51 -3.89 -4.00
CA PHE A 62 -8.81 -3.20 -2.74
C PHE A 62 -8.40 -1.73 -2.78
N CYS A 63 -7.33 -1.39 -3.50
CA CYS A 63 -6.79 -0.03 -3.52
C CYS A 63 -7.05 0.69 -4.84
N HIS A 64 -7.09 -0.04 -5.96
CA HIS A 64 -7.05 0.53 -7.30
C HIS A 64 -8.18 0.03 -8.20
N THR A 65 -8.71 0.96 -9.00
CA THR A 65 -9.62 0.65 -10.11
C THR A 65 -9.27 1.50 -11.33
N PRO A 66 -9.16 0.91 -12.54
CA PRO A 66 -8.83 1.68 -13.73
C PRO A 66 -9.92 2.69 -14.13
N HIS A 67 -11.18 2.45 -13.73
CA HIS A 67 -12.32 3.31 -14.04
C HIS A 67 -13.22 3.48 -12.83
N ASN A 68 -13.98 4.58 -12.79
CA ASN A 68 -14.89 4.89 -11.69
C ASN A 68 -14.19 4.93 -10.33
N ALA A 69 -12.94 5.37 -10.34
CA ALA A 69 -12.16 5.60 -9.13
C ALA A 69 -12.74 6.79 -8.36
N SER A 70 -12.87 6.63 -7.06
CA SER A 70 -13.24 7.70 -6.16
C SER A 70 -12.31 7.65 -4.95
N PRO A 71 -11.47 8.66 -4.76
CA PRO A 71 -11.18 9.73 -5.70
C PRO A 71 -10.41 9.25 -6.94
N ALA A 72 -10.38 10.08 -8.00
CA ALA A 72 -9.78 9.72 -9.28
C ALA A 72 -8.25 9.74 -9.30
N ILE A 73 -7.61 10.50 -8.39
CA ILE A 73 -6.14 10.62 -8.32
C ILE A 73 -5.65 10.41 -6.87
N PRO A 74 -4.87 9.35 -6.60
CA PRO A 74 -4.64 8.19 -7.46
C PRO A 74 -5.96 7.49 -7.79
N LEU A 75 -5.95 6.59 -8.77
CA LEU A 75 -7.09 5.76 -9.17
C LEU A 75 -7.54 4.85 -8.01
N TRP A 76 -8.24 5.41 -7.03
CA TRP A 76 -8.53 4.79 -5.73
C TRP A 76 -9.86 4.05 -5.77
N ASN A 77 -9.87 2.84 -5.20
CA ASN A 77 -11.04 1.98 -5.22
C ASN A 77 -11.63 1.69 -3.85
N HIS A 78 -11.01 2.10 -2.75
CA HIS A 78 -11.52 1.84 -1.41
C HIS A 78 -12.44 2.97 -0.94
N GLU A 79 -13.52 2.65 -0.24
CA GLU A 79 -14.40 3.66 0.33
C GLU A 79 -13.63 4.61 1.26
N MET A 80 -13.77 5.92 1.05
CA MET A 80 -13.11 6.93 1.88
C MET A 80 -13.87 7.11 3.19
N THR A 81 -13.13 7.11 4.30
CA THR A 81 -13.64 7.47 5.63
C THR A 81 -14.35 8.83 5.63
N GLY A 82 -15.53 8.89 6.26
CA GLY A 82 -16.25 10.13 6.53
C GLY A 82 -15.91 10.75 7.88
N ALA A 83 -14.95 10.18 8.62
CA ALA A 83 -14.56 10.70 9.93
C ALA A 83 -13.87 12.07 9.80
N ASN A 84 -13.99 12.87 10.86
CA ASN A 84 -13.37 14.18 10.95
C ASN A 84 -12.08 14.07 11.75
N TYR A 85 -10.95 14.47 11.17
CA TYR A 85 -9.64 14.41 11.83
C TYR A 85 -9.17 15.79 12.25
N THR A 86 -8.47 15.82 13.37
CA THR A 86 -7.71 17.00 13.78
C THR A 86 -6.24 16.69 13.55
N MET A 87 -5.58 17.47 12.70
CA MET A 87 -4.15 17.33 12.47
C MET A 87 -3.39 17.71 13.75
N TYR A 88 -2.26 17.03 14.01
CA TYR A 88 -1.44 17.35 15.17
C TYR A 88 -0.78 18.72 15.00
N ASP A 89 -0.72 19.50 16.08
CA ASP A 89 0.06 20.73 16.14
C ASP A 89 1.51 20.43 16.55
N SER A 90 2.47 21.08 15.90
CA SER A 90 3.89 20.92 16.21
C SER A 90 4.65 22.22 15.96
N ALA A 91 5.35 22.69 17.00
CA ALA A 91 6.26 23.83 16.90
C ALA A 91 7.37 23.61 15.85
N TYR A 92 7.67 22.37 15.44
CA TYR A 92 8.61 22.08 14.37
C TYR A 92 8.00 22.29 12.98
N LEU A 93 6.74 21.87 12.77
CA LEU A 93 6.01 22.12 11.52
C LEU A 93 5.82 23.63 11.28
N GLN A 94 5.61 24.40 12.34
CA GLN A 94 5.48 25.86 12.26
C GLN A 94 6.80 26.60 11.93
N ARG A 95 7.95 25.93 12.00
CA ARG A 95 9.28 26.51 11.73
C ARG A 95 9.75 26.31 10.29
N VAL A 96 8.96 25.63 9.45
CA VAL A 96 9.24 25.52 8.02
C VAL A 96 9.04 26.90 7.41
N ASP A 97 10.01 27.39 6.64
CA ASP A 97 9.95 28.73 6.03
C ASP A 97 8.73 28.80 5.09
N GLY A 98 7.78 29.70 5.38
CA GLY A 98 6.45 29.74 4.75
C GLY A 98 5.29 29.16 5.57
N GLY A 99 5.57 28.54 6.73
CA GLY A 99 4.57 27.86 7.56
C GLY A 99 4.17 26.49 6.99
N TYR A 100 3.81 25.56 7.85
CA TYR A 100 3.10 24.36 7.42
C TYR A 100 1.60 24.66 7.46
N ASP A 101 0.99 24.83 6.28
CA ASP A 101 -0.45 24.97 6.17
C ASP A 101 -1.10 23.66 6.65
N VAL A 102 -1.58 23.67 7.88
CA VAL A 102 -2.43 22.60 8.41
C VAL A 102 -3.80 22.74 7.74
N PRO A 103 -4.24 21.76 6.95
CA PRO A 103 -5.53 21.81 6.29
C PRO A 103 -6.63 21.96 7.34
N ALA A 104 -7.50 22.96 7.17
CA ALA A 104 -8.62 23.20 8.07
C ALA A 104 -9.73 22.14 7.94
N ASP A 105 -9.65 21.31 6.90
CA ASP A 105 -10.58 20.23 6.61
C ASP A 105 -9.82 19.01 6.09
N LEU A 106 -10.59 18.03 5.61
CA LEU A 106 -10.11 16.76 5.10
C LEU A 106 -9.22 16.86 3.85
N GLY A 107 -9.03 18.07 3.32
CA GLY A 107 -8.24 18.37 2.15
C GLY A 107 -8.92 17.92 0.85
N PHE A 108 -8.50 18.52 -0.25
CA PHE A 108 -8.72 17.99 -1.60
C PHE A 108 -7.36 17.64 -2.20
N PHE A 109 -7.31 16.68 -3.13
CA PHE A 109 -6.07 16.35 -3.83
C PHE A 109 -5.36 17.63 -4.34
N PRO A 110 -4.04 17.80 -4.13
CA PRO A 110 -3.05 16.86 -3.59
C PRO A 110 -2.68 17.12 -2.11
N ASP A 111 -3.61 17.57 -1.30
CA ASP A 111 -3.37 17.90 0.11
C ASP A 111 -2.87 16.68 0.94
N ILE A 112 -2.13 16.98 2.02
CA ILE A 112 -1.62 16.00 2.98
C ILE A 112 -2.72 15.25 3.73
N GLY A 113 -3.79 15.93 4.15
CA GLY A 113 -4.93 15.38 4.86
C GLY A 113 -5.67 14.40 3.95
N TYR A 114 -5.85 14.76 2.68
CA TYR A 114 -6.43 13.88 1.67
C TYR A 114 -5.64 12.56 1.52
N ARG A 115 -4.30 12.62 1.48
CA ARG A 115 -3.45 11.41 1.43
C ARG A 115 -3.56 10.59 2.70
N SER A 116 -3.51 11.23 3.87
CA SER A 116 -3.65 10.54 5.16
C SER A 116 -4.99 9.80 5.26
N ARG A 117 -6.08 10.40 4.75
CA ARG A 117 -7.41 9.76 4.75
C ARG A 117 -7.50 8.48 3.93
N MET A 118 -6.68 8.32 2.90
CA MET A 118 -6.61 7.05 2.16
C MET A 118 -5.99 5.93 3.00
N CYS A 119 -5.04 6.28 3.87
CA CYS A 119 -4.51 5.33 4.84
C CYS A 119 -5.57 5.07 5.93
N LEU A 120 -6.14 6.13 6.48
CA LEU A 120 -7.08 6.01 7.60
C LEU A 120 -8.36 5.28 7.20
N SER A 121 -8.84 5.39 5.96
CA SER A 121 -9.99 4.62 5.49
C SER A 121 -9.84 3.10 5.58
N CYS A 122 -8.60 2.59 5.68
CA CYS A 122 -8.36 1.19 6.04
C CYS A 122 -8.02 1.03 7.52
N HIS A 123 -7.32 1.98 8.14
CA HIS A 123 -6.65 1.77 9.41
C HIS A 123 -7.45 2.20 10.65
N ASP A 124 -8.40 3.13 10.51
CA ASP A 124 -9.08 3.77 11.64
C ASP A 124 -10.37 3.06 12.11
N GLY A 125 -10.71 1.95 11.47
CA GLY A 125 -11.89 1.15 11.80
C GLY A 125 -13.22 1.84 11.50
N THR A 126 -13.25 2.87 10.66
CA THR A 126 -14.50 3.58 10.29
C THR A 126 -15.19 2.98 9.09
N VAL A 127 -14.43 2.45 8.13
CA VAL A 127 -14.91 1.83 6.89
C VAL A 127 -14.59 0.34 6.90
N ALA A 128 -15.44 -0.47 6.26
CA ALA A 128 -15.19 -1.88 6.07
C ALA A 128 -14.00 -2.10 5.11
N LEU A 129 -13.03 -2.94 5.48
CA LEU A 129 -11.80 -3.21 4.73
C LEU A 129 -12.04 -3.76 3.31
N GLY A 130 -13.19 -4.40 3.09
CA GLY A 130 -13.60 -4.90 1.78
C GLY A 130 -14.43 -3.91 0.97
N SER A 131 -14.75 -2.72 1.49
CA SER A 131 -15.65 -1.76 0.83
C SER A 131 -14.95 -1.05 -0.33
N VAL A 132 -15.34 -1.40 -1.56
CA VAL A 132 -14.74 -0.86 -2.77
C VAL A 132 -15.77 -0.17 -3.68
N TYR A 133 -15.35 0.91 -4.33
CA TYR A 133 -16.18 1.69 -5.26
C TYR A 133 -16.48 0.96 -6.56
N ASN A 134 -15.58 0.07 -7.01
CA ASN A 134 -15.72 -0.65 -8.26
C ASN A 134 -15.20 -2.10 -8.14
N MET A 135 -16.13 -3.04 -8.14
CA MET A 135 -15.91 -4.47 -8.34
C MET A 135 -16.78 -4.93 -9.51
N GLY A 136 -16.20 -5.01 -10.70
CA GLY A 136 -16.94 -5.41 -11.91
C GLY A 136 -17.94 -4.37 -12.42
N GLY A 137 -17.73 -3.08 -12.11
CA GLY A 137 -18.54 -1.97 -12.59
C GLY A 137 -19.55 -1.42 -11.57
N SER A 138 -19.55 -1.91 -10.33
CA SER A 138 -20.43 -1.44 -9.26
C SER A 138 -19.71 -1.45 -7.92
N SER A 139 -20.17 -0.63 -6.98
CA SER A 139 -19.65 -0.66 -5.62
C SER A 139 -20.06 -1.96 -4.93
N ALA A 140 -19.14 -2.52 -4.14
CA ALA A 140 -19.34 -3.80 -3.49
C ALA A 140 -18.52 -3.87 -2.20
N THR A 141 -18.90 -4.78 -1.31
CA THR A 141 -18.10 -5.15 -0.15
C THR A 141 -17.55 -6.55 -0.38
N ILE A 142 -16.25 -6.68 -0.55
CA ILE A 142 -15.54 -7.96 -0.63
C ILE A 142 -15.58 -8.60 0.77
N SER A 143 -15.98 -9.87 0.86
CA SER A 143 -16.00 -10.58 2.14
C SER A 143 -14.58 -10.80 2.66
N MET A 144 -14.38 -10.48 3.95
CA MET A 144 -13.07 -10.49 4.60
C MET A 144 -13.10 -11.40 5.83
N THR A 145 -12.02 -12.17 5.99
CA THR A 145 -11.66 -12.79 7.26
C THR A 145 -10.96 -11.75 8.13
N ILE A 146 -11.54 -11.43 9.29
CA ILE A 146 -11.01 -10.45 10.24
C ILE A 146 -10.95 -11.05 11.66
N PRO A 147 -9.82 -10.93 12.39
CA PRO A 147 -9.71 -11.38 13.77
C PRO A 147 -10.74 -10.71 14.68
N GLY A 148 -11.48 -11.49 15.45
CA GLY A 148 -12.55 -10.99 16.34
C GLY A 148 -13.89 -10.76 15.63
N GLY A 149 -13.96 -10.96 14.30
CA GLY A 149 -15.16 -10.74 13.50
C GLY A 149 -15.35 -9.28 13.07
N GLY A 150 -16.45 -9.02 12.37
CA GLY A 150 -16.73 -7.73 11.75
C GLY A 150 -16.08 -7.56 10.38
N ASP A 151 -16.14 -6.34 9.86
CA ASP A 151 -15.72 -5.98 8.50
C ASP A 151 -14.68 -4.84 8.47
N LYS A 152 -14.39 -4.20 9.62
CA LYS A 152 -13.47 -3.06 9.75
C LYS A 152 -12.16 -3.45 10.44
N MET A 153 -11.18 -2.57 10.42
CA MET A 153 -9.93 -2.77 11.15
C MET A 153 -10.16 -2.87 12.66
N PRO A 154 -9.80 -3.99 13.31
CA PRO A 154 -9.97 -4.14 14.76
C PRO A 154 -9.08 -3.16 15.52
N ALA A 155 -9.63 -2.49 16.54
CA ALA A 155 -8.86 -1.59 17.42
C ALA A 155 -7.69 -2.28 18.15
N THR A 156 -7.72 -3.60 18.28
CA THR A 156 -6.65 -4.41 18.87
C THR A 156 -5.57 -4.82 17.87
N SER A 157 -5.75 -4.50 16.57
CA SER A 157 -4.81 -4.85 15.53
C SER A 157 -3.61 -3.92 15.54
N ALA A 158 -2.42 -4.44 15.25
CA ALA A 158 -1.18 -3.64 15.17
C ALA A 158 -1.23 -2.57 14.07
N GLY A 159 -2.12 -2.72 13.09
CA GLY A 159 -2.34 -1.71 12.06
C GLY A 159 -3.45 -0.72 12.38
N PHE A 160 -4.09 -0.75 13.55
CA PHE A 160 -5.08 0.27 13.87
C PHE A 160 -4.41 1.63 14.07
N ILE A 161 -5.00 2.71 13.54
CA ILE A 161 -4.49 4.09 13.67
C ILE A 161 -5.65 4.98 14.13
N ASP A 162 -5.47 5.68 15.25
CA ASP A 162 -6.41 6.64 15.82
C ASP A 162 -6.08 8.11 15.49
#